data_AF-A0A5B7GVP4-F1
#
_entry.id   AF-A0A5B7GVP4-F1
#
_cell.length_a   1.000
_cell.length_b   1.000
_cell.length_c   1.000
_cell.angle_alpha   90.00
_cell.angle_beta   90.00
_cell.angle_gamma   90.00
#
_symmetry.space_group_name_H-M   'P 1'
#
loop_
_entity.id
_entity.type
_entity.pdbx_description
1 polymer ?
#
loop_
_entity_poly.entity_id
_entity_poly.type
_entity_poly.pdbx_seq_one_letter_code
_entity_poly.pdbx_strand_id
1 'polypeptide(L)' 'MPPKHPATCPAMLLSVAKKTRKSLNLKVKLDIIHRHERGEKTNSIARHHGLTPFTISTIFKSADSINP' A
#
# COMPACT_ATOMS: atom_id res chain seq x y z
N MET A 1 -32.95 20.20 21.62
CA MET A 1 -33.18 18.74 21.50
C MET A 1 -31.81 18.06 21.51
N PRO A 2 -31.52 17.14 22.46
CA PRO A 2 -30.22 16.45 22.50
C PRO A 2 -30.22 15.27 21.51
N PRO A 3 -29.06 14.91 20.90
CA PRO A 3 -28.98 13.76 20.02
C PRO A 3 -29.26 12.45 20.78
N LYS A 4 -30.07 11.58 20.17
CA LYS A 4 -30.73 10.40 20.77
C LYS A 4 -29.92 9.10 20.74
N HIS A 5 -28.62 9.16 20.43
CA HIS A 5 -27.78 7.97 20.40
C HIS A 5 -26.56 8.17 21.29
N PRO A 6 -26.43 7.41 22.39
CA PRO A 6 -25.18 7.35 23.12
C PRO A 6 -24.14 6.71 22.19
N ALA A 7 -22.97 7.34 22.07
CA ALA A 7 -21.81 6.72 21.44
C ALA A 7 -21.25 5.61 22.35
N THR A 8 -22.03 4.55 22.55
CA THR A 8 -21.54 3.32 23.18
C THR A 8 -20.87 2.49 22.10
N CYS A 9 -19.63 2.84 21.76
CA CYS A 9 -18.72 1.89 21.16
C CYS A 9 -17.81 1.41 22.28
N PRO A 10 -17.80 0.12 22.63
CA PRO A 10 -17.07 -0.37 23.79
C PRO A 10 -15.60 0.04 23.68
N ALA A 11 -15.11 0.74 24.69
CA ALA A 11 -13.69 0.84 24.99
C ALA A 11 -13.11 -0.51 25.46
N MET A 12 -13.62 -1.64 24.94
CA MET A 12 -12.83 -2.86 24.80
C MET A 12 -12.02 -2.67 23.52
N LEU A 13 -10.92 -1.93 23.66
CA LEU A 13 -9.87 -1.81 22.67
C LEU A 13 -9.62 -3.17 22.05
N LEU A 14 -10.08 -3.34 20.81
CA LEU A 14 -9.58 -4.35 19.90
C LEU A 14 -8.06 -4.24 19.91
N SER A 15 -7.40 -5.08 20.69
CA SER A 15 -5.96 -5.33 20.57
C SER A 15 -5.74 -6.13 19.29
N VAL A 16 -6.10 -5.53 18.15
CA VAL A 16 -5.69 -6.00 16.83
C VAL A 16 -4.23 -5.59 16.76
N ALA A 17 -3.35 -6.51 17.15
CA ALA A 17 -1.91 -6.34 16.97
C ALA A 17 -1.68 -5.90 15.52
N LYS A 18 -1.29 -4.64 15.33
CA LYS A 18 -1.08 -4.06 14.00
C LYS A 18 -0.01 -4.90 13.33
N LYS A 19 -0.36 -5.61 12.25
CA LYS A 19 0.62 -6.32 11.44
C LYS A 19 1.63 -5.29 10.94
N THR A 20 2.89 -5.45 11.33
CA THR A 20 3.97 -4.58 10.87
C THR A 20 4.10 -4.75 9.37
N ARG A 21 4.02 -3.65 8.63
CA ARG A 21 4.16 -3.67 7.17
C ARG A 21 5.62 -3.96 6.84
N LYS A 22 5.89 -4.98 6.03
CA LYS A 22 7.23 -5.22 5.49
C LYS A 22 7.61 -4.06 4.55
N SER A 23 8.77 -3.47 4.75
CA SER A 23 9.33 -2.50 3.82
C SER A 23 9.83 -3.22 2.57
N LEU A 24 9.54 -2.65 1.40
CA LEU A 24 10.05 -3.16 0.13
C LEU A 24 11.41 -2.52 -0.15
N ASN A 25 12.37 -3.31 -0.65
CA ASN A 25 13.71 -2.84 -1.01
C ASN A 25 13.63 -1.78 -2.12
N LEU A 26 14.46 -0.74 -2.02
CA LEU A 26 14.55 0.36 -2.99
C LEU A 26 14.78 -0.14 -4.42
N LYS A 27 15.65 -1.14 -4.60
CA LYS A 27 15.93 -1.74 -5.93
C LYS A 27 14.67 -2.28 -6.60
N VAL A 28 13.80 -2.91 -5.81
CA VAL A 28 12.55 -3.48 -6.33
C VAL A 28 11.56 -2.38 -6.69
N LYS A 29 11.50 -1.30 -5.91
CA LYS A 29 10.66 -0.14 -6.23
C LYS A 29 11.09 0.53 -7.54
N LEU A 30 12.40 0.70 -7.75
CA LEU A 30 12.96 1.26 -8.99
C LEU A 30 12.69 0.35 -10.19
N ASP A 31 12.88 -0.96 -10.06
CA ASP A 31 12.56 -1.91 -11.14
C ASP A 31 11.07 -1.82 -11.55
N ILE A 32 10.17 -1.74 -10.57
CA ILE A 32 8.73 -1.56 -10.79
C ILE A 32 8.44 -0.27 -11.58
N ILE A 33 9.07 0.85 -11.21
CA ILE A 33 8.89 2.15 -11.88
C ILE A 33 9.42 2.07 -13.32
N HIS A 34 10.66 1.60 -13.51
CA HIS A 34 11.27 1.52 -14.84
C HIS A 34 10.49 0.60 -15.80
N ARG A 35 9.98 -0.55 -15.32
CA ARG A 35 9.13 -1.44 -16.14
C ARG A 35 7.83 -0.76 -16.55
N HIS A 36 7.24 0.01 -15.63
CA HIS A 36 6.03 0.77 -15.93
C HIS A 36 6.27 1.86 -16.99
N GLU A 37 7.38 2.59 -16.88
CA GLU A 37 7.79 3.60 -17.88
C GLU A 37 8.07 2.98 -19.26
N ARG A 38 8.54 1.73 -19.31
CA ARG A 38 8.69 0.94 -20.55
C ARG A 38 7.35 0.47 -21.14
N GLY A 39 6.23 0.75 -20.48
CA GLY A 39 4.88 0.38 -20.94
C GLY A 39 4.45 -1.04 -20.53
N GLU A 40 5.13 -1.70 -19.59
CA GLU A 40 4.65 -2.97 -19.07
C GLU A 40 3.32 -2.79 -18.31
N LYS A 41 2.39 -3.72 -18.53
CA LYS A 41 1.10 -3.72 -17.83
C LYS A 41 1.29 -3.99 -16.34
N THR A 42 0.59 -3.23 -15.48
CA THR A 42 0.63 -3.36 -14.02
C THR A 42 0.43 -4.80 -13.52
N ASN A 43 -0.49 -5.56 -14.13
CA ASN A 43 -0.73 -6.96 -13.76
C ASN A 43 0.48 -7.87 -14.08
N SER A 44 1.24 -7.58 -15.14
CA SER A 44 2.46 -8.30 -15.48
C SER A 44 3.53 -8.05 -14.43
N ILE A 45 3.76 -6.78 -14.10
CA ILE A 45 4.73 -6.35 -13.07
C ILE A 45 4.37 -6.94 -11.71
N ALA A 46 3.09 -6.90 -11.34
CA ALA A 46 2.58 -7.48 -10.10
C ALA A 46 2.89 -8.99 -10.00
N ARG A 47 2.62 -9.75 -11.07
CA ARG A 47 2.91 -11.19 -11.12
C ARG A 47 4.41 -11.47 -11.05
N HIS A 48 5.23 -10.68 -11.74
CA HIS A 48 6.69 -10.82 -11.74
C HIS A 48 7.29 -10.69 -10.33
N HIS A 49 6.81 -9.73 -9.53
CA HIS A 49 7.31 -9.50 -8.17
C HIS A 49 6.53 -10.22 -7.07
N GLY A 50 5.52 -11.02 -7.41
CA GLY A 50 4.65 -11.66 -6.42
C GLY A 50 3.87 -10.65 -5.57
N LEU A 51 3.56 -9.48 -6.14
CA LEU A 51 2.85 -8.39 -5.48
C LEU A 51 1.41 -8.30 -5.98
N THR A 52 0.58 -7.57 -5.23
CA THR A 52 -0.76 -7.22 -5.69
C THR A 52 -0.71 -5.97 -6.58
N PRO A 53 -1.59 -5.83 -7.58
CA PRO A 53 -1.68 -4.61 -8.37
C PRO A 53 -1.88 -3.34 -7.52
N PHE A 54 -2.56 -3.46 -6.38
CA PHE A 54 -2.72 -2.37 -5.41
C PHE A 54 -1.39 -1.89 -4.81
N THR A 55 -0.51 -2.83 -4.46
CA THR A 55 0.84 -2.50 -3.98
C THR A 55 1.63 -1.76 -5.06
N ILE A 56 1.55 -2.21 -6.32
CA ILE A 56 2.20 -1.56 -7.45
C ILE A 56 1.67 -0.12 -7.65
N SER A 57 0.35 0.07 -7.63
CA SER A 57 -0.26 1.41 -7.72
C SER A 57 0.19 2.34 -6.60
N THR A 58 0.32 1.82 -5.38
CA THR A 58 0.81 2.60 -4.24
C THR A 58 2.26 3.05 -4.45
N ILE A 59 3.10 2.19 -5.03
CA ILE A 59 4.50 2.53 -5.35
C ILE A 59 4.54 3.67 -6.37
N PHE A 60 3.74 3.60 -7.44
CA PHE A 60 3.64 4.66 -8.44
C PHE A 60 3.19 6.00 -7.86
N LYS A 61 2.22 6.00 -6.94
CA LYS A 61 1.77 7.22 -6.25
C LYS A 61 2.86 7.88 -5.42
N SER A 62 3.86 7.11 -5.01
CA SER A 62 5.02 7.57 -4.23
C SER A 62 6.31 7.63 -5.06
N ALA A 63 6.25 7.50 -6.39
CA ALA A 63 7.43 7.40 -7.26
C ALA A 63 8.38 8.59 -7.09
N ASP A 64 7.84 9.80 -6.95
CA ASP A 64 8.61 11.04 -6.78
C ASP A 64 9.44 11.04 -5.48
N SER A 65 9.00 10.29 -4.46
CA SER A 65 9.71 10.13 -3.17
C SER A 65 10.68 8.94 -3.14
N ILE A 66 10.75 8.17 -4.23
CA ILE A 66 11.59 6.96 -4.36
C ILE A 66 12.88 7.28 -5.13
N ASN A 67 12.94 8.41 -5.83
CA ASN A 67 14.18 8.92 -6.44
C ASN A 67 15.14 9.41 -5.33
N PRO A 68 16.45 9.11 -5.41
CA PRO A 68 17.45 9.77 -4.56
C PRO A 68 17.55 11.28 -4.83
#